data_AF-A0A7Y0R113-F1
#
_entry.id   AF-A0A7Y0R113-F1
#
_cell.length_a   1.000
_cell.length_b   1.000
_cell.length_c   1.000
_cell.angle_alpha   90.00
_cell.angle_beta   90.00
_cell.angle_gamma   90.00
#
_symmetry.space_group_name_H-M   'P 1'
#
loop_
_entity.id
_entity.type
_entity.pdbx_description
1 polymer ?
#
loop_
_entity_poly.entity_id
_entity_poly.type
_entity_poly.pdbx_seq_one_letter_code
_entity_poly.pdbx_strand_id
1 'polypeptide(L)'
;MDILLSIVAMAVVLGITLYHRMSLVKSVSLLTAAMLVLTITGSVGVIGWALYVLAIAVFAVSGIRQSLISRKALALFKTVLPAMSQTEKEALDAGTVWWEAELFKGKPEWEKLHAIQAPKLSAEEQAFLDGPVNEVCAMVSDFQVTHELADLPPEVWQYLKDNKFFAMIIKKKYGGLEFSAYAQSLVLQKLTG
;
A
#
# COMPACT_ATOMS: atom_id res chain seq x y z
N MET A 1 -21.88 28.81 36.66
CA MET A 1 -20.98 27.66 36.91
C MET A 1 -21.41 26.45 36.08
N ASP A 2 -22.72 26.29 35.85
CA ASP A 2 -23.33 25.15 35.15
C ASP A 2 -23.00 25.05 33.66
N ILE A 3 -22.89 26.18 32.95
CA ILE A 3 -22.50 26.20 31.53
C ILE A 3 -21.07 25.69 31.35
N LEU A 4 -20.13 26.16 32.19
CA LEU A 4 -18.73 25.72 32.14
C LEU A 4 -18.62 24.21 32.40
N LEU A 5 -19.39 23.71 33.38
CA LEU A 5 -19.43 22.29 33.71
C LEU A 5 -20.02 21.44 32.58
N SER A 6 -21.04 21.95 31.87
CA SER A 6 -21.62 21.29 30.70
C SER A 6 -20.65 21.21 29.50
N ILE A 7 -19.85 22.27 29.27
CA ILE A 7 -18.83 22.29 28.22
C ILE A 7 -17.71 21.29 28.53
N VAL A 8 -17.25 21.26 29.78
CA VAL A 8 -16.23 20.29 30.23
C VAL A 8 -16.74 18.86 30.11
N ALA A 9 -17.98 18.59 30.55
CA ALA A 9 -18.59 17.27 30.40
C ALA A 9 -18.66 16.82 28.93
N MET A 10 -19.07 17.72 28.02
CA MET A 10 -19.12 17.42 26.59
C MET A 10 -17.73 17.18 25.99
N ALA A 11 -16.72 17.96 26.41
CA ALA A 11 -15.34 17.78 25.99
C ALA A 11 -14.76 16.44 26.45
N VAL A 12 -15.08 15.99 27.67
CA VAL A 12 -14.69 14.68 28.19
C VAL A 12 -15.34 13.55 27.39
N VAL A 13 -16.65 13.62 27.13
CA VAL A 13 -17.34 12.61 26.30
C VAL A 13 -16.74 12.56 24.90
N LEU A 14 -16.51 13.73 24.28
CA LEU A 14 -15.83 13.81 22.99
C LEU A 14 -14.43 13.17 23.04
N GLY A 15 -13.63 13.49 24.06
CA GLY A 15 -12.30 12.92 24.28
C GLY A 15 -12.35 11.39 24.40
N ILE A 16 -13.31 10.85 25.15
CA ILE A 16 -13.52 9.39 25.29
C ILE A 16 -13.88 8.76 23.95
N THR A 17 -14.77 9.37 23.17
CA THR A 17 -15.16 8.84 21.85
C THR A 17 -14.01 8.82 20.85
N LEU A 18 -13.17 9.85 20.87
CA LEU A 18 -11.99 9.96 20.03
C LEU A 18 -10.90 8.96 20.46
N TYR A 19 -10.66 8.81 21.76
CA TYR A 19 -9.68 7.88 22.31
C TYR A 19 -9.99 6.43 21.93
N HIS A 20 -11.26 6.03 22.04
CA HIS A 20 -11.71 4.67 21.69
C HIS A 20 -11.94 4.46 20.19
N ARG A 21 -11.59 5.44 19.33
CA ARG A 21 -11.76 5.39 17.86
C ARG A 21 -13.13 4.87 17.43
N MET A 22 -14.19 5.34 18.10
CA MET A 22 -15.54 4.83 17.90
C MET A 22 -16.06 5.18 16.49
N SER A 23 -16.89 4.29 15.93
CA SER A 23 -17.54 4.57 14.65
C SER A 23 -18.46 5.78 14.75
N LEU A 24 -18.62 6.52 13.64
CA LEU A 24 -19.34 7.79 13.60
C LEU A 24 -20.75 7.73 14.22
N VAL A 25 -21.47 6.63 13.99
CA VAL A 25 -22.81 6.40 14.57
C VAL A 25 -22.74 6.28 16.09
N LYS A 26 -21.80 5.51 16.63
CA LYS A 26 -21.64 5.32 18.08
C LYS A 26 -21.20 6.60 18.79
N SER A 27 -20.34 7.39 18.14
CA SER A 27 -19.88 8.67 18.68
C SER A 27 -21.01 9.70 18.73
N VAL A 28 -21.80 9.82 17.65
CA VAL A 28 -22.95 10.74 17.61
C VAL A 28 -24.03 10.30 18.61
N SER A 29 -24.31 9.01 18.74
CA SER A 29 -25.31 8.53 19.71
C SER A 29 -24.89 8.84 21.15
N LEU A 30 -23.61 8.66 21.50
CA LEU A 30 -23.12 8.94 22.85
C LEU A 30 -23.13 10.44 23.17
N LEU A 31 -22.72 11.28 22.21
CA LEU A 31 -22.77 12.74 22.36
C LEU A 31 -24.22 13.25 22.47
N THR A 32 -25.16 12.64 21.75
CA THR A 32 -26.58 13.01 21.81
C THR A 32 -27.17 12.63 23.16
N ALA A 33 -26.83 11.44 23.68
CA ALA A 33 -27.23 11.01 25.01
C ALA A 33 -26.70 11.95 26.10
N ALA A 34 -25.43 12.37 26.00
CA ALA A 34 -24.85 13.34 26.92
C ALA A 34 -25.56 14.71 26.85
N MET A 35 -25.92 15.18 25.64
CA MET A 35 -26.69 16.41 25.46
C MET A 35 -28.10 16.34 26.09
N LEU A 36 -28.78 15.19 25.99
CA LEU A 36 -30.09 14.98 26.61
C LEU A 36 -30.01 15.01 28.14
N VAL A 37 -29.03 14.33 28.73
CA VAL A 37 -28.81 14.35 30.19
C VAL A 37 -28.57 15.77 30.71
N LEU A 38 -27.73 16.55 30.01
CA LEU A 38 -27.46 17.95 30.36
C LEU A 38 -28.66 18.88 30.16
N THR A 39 -29.60 18.51 29.29
CA THR A 39 -30.87 19.24 29.11
C THR A 39 -31.81 18.97 30.29
N ILE A 40 -31.86 17.73 30.79
CA ILE A 40 -32.69 17.35 31.95
C ILE A 40 -32.20 18.02 33.24
N THR A 41 -30.88 18.22 33.39
CA THR A 41 -30.30 18.97 34.52
C THR A 41 -30.47 20.49 34.41
N GLY A 42 -31.20 20.98 33.38
CA GLY A 42 -31.50 22.40 33.18
C GLY A 42 -30.32 23.26 32.71
N SER A 43 -29.20 22.63 32.34
CA SER A 43 -27.94 23.33 32.07
C SER A 43 -27.79 23.78 30.62
N VAL A 44 -28.60 23.23 29.70
CA VAL A 44 -28.51 23.47 28.25
C VAL A 44 -29.85 23.95 27.69
N GLY A 45 -29.84 25.13 27.05
CA GLY A 45 -31.00 25.71 26.38
C GLY A 45 -31.05 25.44 24.87
N VAL A 46 -32.04 26.04 24.20
CA VAL A 46 -32.28 25.91 22.75
C VAL A 46 -31.06 26.27 21.89
N ILE A 47 -30.28 27.26 22.32
CA ILE A 47 -29.06 27.70 21.64
C ILE A 47 -28.00 26.57 21.63
N GLY A 48 -27.88 25.81 22.71
CA GLY A 48 -26.94 24.68 22.80
C GLY A 48 -27.30 23.55 21.83
N TRP A 49 -28.59 23.24 21.73
CA TRP A 49 -29.10 22.27 20.74
C TRP A 49 -28.89 22.74 19.30
N ALA A 50 -29.13 24.02 19.01
CA ALA A 50 -28.90 24.58 17.69
C ALA A 50 -27.43 24.46 17.26
N LEU A 51 -26.49 24.81 18.15
CA LEU A 51 -25.05 24.66 17.91
C LEU A 51 -24.63 23.19 17.73
N TYR A 52 -25.20 22.29 18.53
CA TYR A 52 -24.91 20.86 18.45
C TYR A 52 -25.37 20.25 17.12
N VAL A 53 -26.60 20.53 16.70
CA VAL A 53 -27.15 20.04 15.43
C VAL A 53 -26.37 20.61 14.25
N LEU A 54 -26.00 21.90 14.29
CA LEU A 54 -25.14 22.51 13.28
C LEU A 54 -23.78 21.80 13.19
N ALA A 55 -23.15 21.52 14.33
CA ALA A 55 -21.87 20.82 14.37
C ALA A 55 -21.99 19.40 13.78
N ILE A 56 -23.01 18.63 14.15
CA ILE A 56 -23.27 17.32 13.54
C ILE A 56 -23.49 17.45 12.04
N ALA A 57 -24.31 18.40 11.58
CA ALA A 57 -24.58 18.59 10.16
C ALA A 57 -23.28 18.86 9.36
N VAL A 58 -22.36 19.64 9.91
CA VAL A 58 -21.08 19.95 9.26
C VAL A 58 -20.11 18.76 9.29
N PHE A 59 -20.01 18.03 10.40
CA PHE A 59 -18.97 16.99 10.60
C PHE A 59 -19.44 15.56 10.28
N ALA A 60 -20.71 15.24 10.48
CA ALA A 60 -21.26 13.90 10.28
C ALA A 60 -21.75 13.66 8.84
N VAL A 61 -22.27 14.70 8.16
CA VAL A 61 -22.73 14.59 6.78
C VAL A 61 -21.54 14.60 5.84
N SER A 62 -21.30 13.47 5.18
CA SER A 62 -20.13 13.25 4.31
C SER A 62 -20.01 14.30 3.22
N GLY A 63 -21.10 14.65 2.53
CA GLY A 63 -21.09 15.64 1.44
C GLY A 63 -20.68 17.05 1.90
N ILE A 64 -21.19 17.50 3.05
CA ILE A 64 -20.89 18.82 3.62
C ILE A 64 -19.45 18.86 4.13
N ARG A 65 -19.05 17.85 4.93
CA ARG A 65 -17.69 17.72 5.45
C ARG A 65 -16.66 17.70 4.33
N GLN A 66 -16.91 16.94 3.26
CA GLN A 66 -15.99 16.83 2.14
C GLN A 66 -15.84 18.17 1.40
N SER A 67 -16.93 18.89 1.14
CA SER A 67 -16.90 20.17 0.45
C SER A 67 -16.19 21.27 1.26
N LEU A 68 -16.55 21.42 2.53
CA LEU A 68 -16.09 22.54 3.37
C LEU A 68 -14.71 22.31 3.98
N ILE A 69 -14.40 21.07 4.37
CA ILE A 69 -13.22 20.75 5.17
C ILE A 69 -12.25 19.88 4.36
N SER A 70 -12.67 18.66 3.99
CA SER A 70 -11.72 17.65 3.47
C SER A 70 -11.09 18.05 2.13
N ARG A 71 -11.85 18.64 1.20
CA ARG A 71 -11.31 19.07 -0.10
C ARG A 71 -10.28 20.19 0.04
N LYS A 72 -10.55 21.17 0.92
CA LYS A 72 -9.60 22.27 1.17
C LYS A 72 -8.33 21.79 1.87
N ALA A 73 -8.50 20.94 2.89
CA ALA A 73 -7.37 20.30 3.56
C ALA A 73 -6.52 19.49 2.57
N LEU A 74 -7.16 18.67 1.72
CA LEU A 74 -6.46 17.89 0.70
C LEU A 74 -5.74 18.78 -0.31
N ALA A 75 -6.33 19.90 -0.74
CA ALA A 75 -5.68 20.84 -1.65
C ALA A 75 -4.40 21.42 -1.03
N LEU A 76 -4.44 21.80 0.25
CA LEU A 76 -3.28 22.30 0.98
C LEU A 76 -2.22 21.20 1.19
N PHE A 77 -2.64 19.97 1.52
CA PHE A 77 -1.72 18.84 1.61
C PHE A 77 -1.02 18.56 0.28
N LYS A 78 -1.75 18.65 -0.84
CA LYS A 78 -1.18 18.48 -2.18
C LYS A 78 -0.14 19.55 -2.53
N THR A 79 -0.22 20.75 -1.97
CA THR A 79 0.81 21.78 -2.20
C THR A 79 2.10 21.52 -1.42
N VAL A 80 2.03 20.78 -0.31
CA VAL A 80 3.20 20.44 0.50
C VAL A 80 3.86 19.13 0.04
N LEU A 81 3.08 18.23 -0.55
CA LEU A 81 3.61 17.00 -1.12
C LEU A 81 4.47 17.30 -2.35
N PRO A 82 5.72 16.82 -2.41
CA PRO A 82 6.54 16.98 -3.59
C PRO A 82 5.87 16.29 -4.78
N ALA A 83 5.88 16.95 -5.94
CA ALA A 83 5.45 16.33 -7.18
C ALA A 83 6.42 15.19 -7.51
N MET A 84 5.92 13.97 -7.63
CA MET A 84 6.72 12.84 -8.11
C MET A 84 7.25 13.15 -9.51
N SER A 85 8.56 12.98 -9.69
CA SER A 85 9.15 13.00 -11.02
C SER A 85 8.63 11.83 -11.86
N GLN A 86 8.70 11.96 -13.18
CA GLN A 86 8.24 10.92 -14.09
C GLN A 86 9.00 9.60 -13.89
N THR A 87 10.30 9.68 -13.60
CA THR A 87 11.16 8.52 -13.33
C THR A 87 10.86 7.86 -11.99
N GLU A 88 10.60 8.62 -10.93
CA GLU A 88 10.17 8.06 -9.63
C GLU A 88 8.83 7.34 -9.75
N LYS A 89 7.91 7.92 -10.54
CA LYS A 89 6.61 7.30 -10.79
C LYS A 89 6.77 6.00 -11.58
N GLU A 90 7.58 5.98 -12.63
CA GLU A 90 7.87 4.77 -13.39
C GLU A 90 8.55 3.70 -12.52
N ALA A 91 9.45 4.09 -11.61
CA ALA A 91 10.08 3.16 -10.66
C ALA A 91 9.07 2.60 -9.64
N LEU A 92 8.15 3.43 -9.14
CA LEU A 92 7.08 3.00 -8.23
C LEU A 92 6.04 2.13 -8.92
N ASP A 93 5.68 2.45 -10.17
CA ASP A 93 4.75 1.66 -11.00
C ASP A 93 5.39 0.34 -11.47
N ALA A 94 6.72 0.28 -11.60
CA ALA A 94 7.47 -0.95 -11.85
C ALA A 94 7.51 -1.86 -10.61
N GLY A 95 7.39 -1.28 -9.42
CA GLY A 95 7.20 -2.03 -8.18
C GLY A 95 5.75 -2.49 -8.01
N THR A 96 5.55 -3.70 -7.51
CA THR A 96 4.23 -4.14 -7.05
C THR A 96 4.27 -4.27 -5.53
N VAL A 97 3.28 -3.67 -4.85
CA VAL A 97 3.04 -3.94 -3.43
C VAL A 97 2.25 -5.23 -3.35
N TRP A 98 2.78 -6.24 -2.67
CA TRP A 98 2.20 -7.58 -2.65
C TRP A 98 1.42 -7.79 -1.36
N TRP A 99 1.97 -8.53 -0.41
CA TRP A 99 1.31 -8.82 0.87
C TRP A 99 1.40 -7.63 1.84
N GLU A 100 2.42 -6.78 1.70
CA GLU A 100 2.67 -5.62 2.56
C GLU A 100 1.54 -4.59 2.45
N ALA A 101 0.90 -4.51 1.29
CA ALA A 101 -0.23 -3.60 1.04
C ALA A 101 -1.38 -3.84 2.04
N GLU A 102 -1.69 -5.12 2.29
CA GLU A 102 -2.75 -5.52 3.23
C GLU A 102 -2.37 -5.16 4.67
N LEU A 103 -1.09 -5.26 5.03
CA LEU A 103 -0.61 -4.86 6.34
C LEU A 103 -0.70 -3.34 6.55
N PHE A 104 -0.24 -2.55 5.57
CA PHE A 104 -0.26 -1.08 5.65
C PHE A 104 -1.66 -0.46 5.61
N LYS A 105 -2.67 -1.20 5.17
CA LYS A 105 -4.09 -0.80 5.21
C LYS A 105 -4.64 -0.68 6.64
N GLY A 106 -3.95 -1.22 7.64
CA GLY A 106 -4.35 -1.18 9.06
C GLY A 106 -5.54 -2.08 9.43
N LYS A 107 -6.11 -2.78 8.44
CA LYS A 107 -7.11 -3.84 8.62
C LYS A 107 -6.84 -4.95 7.58
N PRO A 108 -5.78 -5.77 7.78
CA PRO A 108 -5.41 -6.81 6.84
C PRO A 108 -6.51 -7.87 6.71
N GLU A 109 -6.77 -8.32 5.50
CA GLU A 109 -7.67 -9.43 5.21
C GLU A 109 -6.90 -10.77 5.28
N TRP A 110 -6.90 -11.39 6.45
CA TRP A 110 -6.10 -12.61 6.72
C TRP A 110 -6.41 -13.79 5.79
N GLU A 111 -7.66 -13.97 5.37
CA GLU A 111 -8.03 -15.02 4.42
C GLU A 111 -7.31 -14.87 3.08
N LYS A 112 -7.14 -13.63 2.59
CA LYS A 112 -6.39 -13.36 1.35
C LYS A 112 -4.92 -13.72 1.51
N LEU A 113 -4.33 -13.37 2.65
CA LEU A 113 -2.92 -13.68 2.95
C LEU A 113 -2.67 -15.19 3.05
N HIS A 114 -3.58 -15.94 3.68
CA HIS A 114 -3.49 -17.39 3.73
C HIS A 114 -3.77 -18.08 2.39
N ALA A 115 -4.52 -17.43 1.51
CA ALA A 115 -4.81 -17.94 0.16
C ALA A 115 -3.66 -17.71 -0.83
N ILE A 116 -2.58 -17.01 -0.44
CA ILE A 116 -1.40 -16.84 -1.28
C ILE A 116 -0.76 -18.21 -1.54
N GLN A 117 -0.84 -18.66 -2.78
CA GLN A 117 -0.27 -19.94 -3.19
C GLN A 117 1.24 -19.83 -3.38
N ALA A 118 1.95 -20.91 -3.06
CA ALA A 118 3.36 -21.03 -3.40
C ALA A 118 3.54 -20.89 -4.92
N PRO A 119 4.47 -20.04 -5.39
CA PRO A 119 4.71 -19.88 -6.82
C PRO A 119 5.22 -21.21 -7.40
N LYS A 120 4.78 -21.53 -8.61
CA LYS A 120 5.19 -22.72 -9.35
C LYS A 120 5.68 -22.32 -10.73
N LEU A 121 6.69 -23.03 -11.21
CA LEU A 121 7.18 -22.86 -12.57
C LEU A 121 6.21 -23.52 -13.55
N SER A 122 5.97 -22.84 -14.66
CA SER A 122 5.38 -23.43 -15.85
C SER A 122 6.37 -24.41 -16.50
N ALA A 123 5.86 -25.27 -17.39
CA ALA A 123 6.70 -26.20 -18.12
C ALA A 123 7.77 -25.49 -18.97
N GLU A 124 7.44 -24.34 -19.56
CA GLU A 124 8.39 -23.53 -20.34
C GLU A 124 9.52 -22.96 -19.46
N GLU A 125 9.17 -22.42 -18.29
CA GLU A 125 10.14 -21.86 -17.35
C GLU A 125 11.05 -22.95 -16.74
N GLN A 126 10.48 -24.12 -16.42
CA GLN A 126 11.25 -25.27 -15.94
C GLN A 126 12.23 -25.76 -17.02
N ALA A 127 11.77 -25.89 -18.27
CA ALA A 127 12.63 -26.28 -19.39
C ALA A 127 13.74 -25.25 -19.63
N PHE A 128 13.47 -23.96 -19.44
CA PHE A 128 14.49 -22.91 -19.53
C PHE A 128 15.55 -23.06 -18.42
N LEU A 129 15.11 -23.31 -17.18
CA LEU A 129 15.99 -23.51 -16.03
C LEU A 129 16.86 -24.76 -16.15
N ASP A 130 16.33 -25.84 -16.73
CA ASP A 130 17.02 -27.13 -16.86
C ASP A 130 17.84 -27.26 -18.15
N GLY A 131 17.61 -26.40 -19.15
CA GLY A 131 18.35 -26.37 -20.40
C GLY A 131 19.28 -25.16 -20.47
N PRO A 132 18.83 -24.03 -21.07
CA PRO A 132 19.65 -22.83 -21.26
C PRO A 132 20.47 -22.37 -20.06
N VAL A 133 19.91 -22.41 -18.85
CA VAL A 133 20.63 -21.97 -17.65
C VAL A 133 21.76 -22.94 -17.28
N ASN A 134 21.51 -24.25 -17.37
CA ASN A 134 22.53 -25.27 -17.13
C ASN A 134 23.69 -25.16 -18.12
N GLU A 135 23.39 -24.85 -19.38
CA GLU A 135 24.41 -24.66 -20.41
C GLU A 135 25.31 -23.46 -20.06
N VAL A 136 24.74 -22.33 -19.64
CA VAL A 136 25.53 -21.16 -19.19
C VAL A 136 26.42 -21.53 -18.01
N CYS A 137 25.89 -22.23 -17.01
CA CYS A 137 26.67 -22.70 -15.86
C CYS A 137 27.84 -23.62 -16.29
N ALA A 138 27.68 -24.42 -17.35
CA ALA A 138 28.73 -25.28 -17.88
C ALA A 138 29.76 -24.52 -18.73
N MET A 139 29.34 -23.45 -19.42
CA MET A 139 30.21 -22.61 -20.26
C MET A 139 31.09 -21.67 -19.44
N VAL A 140 30.68 -21.31 -18.22
CA VAL A 140 31.32 -20.27 -17.40
C VAL A 140 32.15 -20.88 -16.29
N SER A 141 33.39 -20.43 -16.16
CA SER A 141 34.22 -20.65 -14.97
C SER A 141 34.26 -19.38 -14.12
N ASP A 142 33.86 -19.48 -12.85
CA ASP A 142 33.83 -18.35 -11.91
C ASP A 142 35.21 -17.68 -11.77
N PHE A 143 36.27 -18.49 -11.60
CA PHE A 143 37.64 -17.97 -11.46
C PHE A 143 38.09 -17.20 -12.71
N GLN A 144 37.79 -17.72 -13.89
CA GLN A 144 38.18 -17.10 -15.16
C GLN A 144 37.48 -15.75 -15.36
N VAL A 145 36.17 -15.69 -15.09
CA VAL A 145 35.38 -14.46 -15.26
C VAL A 145 35.77 -13.40 -14.24
N THR A 146 35.96 -13.79 -12.98
CA THR A 146 36.18 -12.83 -11.89
C THR A 146 37.64 -12.39 -11.75
N HIS A 147 38.61 -13.30 -11.92
CA HIS A 147 40.02 -13.04 -11.62
C HIS A 147 40.89 -12.86 -12.88
N GLU A 148 40.58 -13.52 -14.00
CA GLU A 148 41.41 -13.45 -15.21
C GLU A 148 40.91 -12.40 -16.21
N LEU A 149 39.63 -12.48 -16.59
CA LEU A 149 39.04 -11.64 -17.63
C LEU A 149 38.40 -10.36 -17.09
N ALA A 150 37.93 -10.40 -15.83
CA ALA A 150 37.06 -9.37 -15.24
C ALA A 150 35.80 -9.08 -16.10
N ASP A 151 35.39 -10.03 -16.93
CA ASP A 151 34.23 -9.98 -17.83
C ASP A 151 33.85 -11.41 -18.24
N LEU A 152 32.64 -11.59 -18.78
CA LEU A 152 32.19 -12.84 -19.37
C LEU A 152 32.84 -13.05 -20.74
N PRO A 153 33.19 -14.30 -21.11
CA PRO A 153 33.67 -14.62 -22.45
C PRO A 153 32.65 -14.20 -23.53
N PRO A 154 33.10 -13.74 -24.72
CA PRO A 154 32.21 -13.30 -25.81
C PRO A 154 31.16 -14.34 -26.23
N GLU A 155 31.51 -15.62 -26.21
CA GLU A 155 30.63 -16.74 -26.52
C GLU A 155 29.48 -16.88 -25.51
N VAL A 156 29.76 -16.64 -24.22
CA VAL A 156 28.75 -16.64 -23.16
C VAL A 156 27.83 -15.43 -23.33
N TRP A 157 28.39 -14.26 -23.57
CA TRP A 157 27.63 -13.05 -23.87
C TRP A 157 26.66 -13.26 -25.03
N GLN A 158 27.13 -13.89 -26.11
CA GLN A 158 26.30 -14.18 -27.28
C GLN A 158 25.19 -15.18 -26.94
N TYR A 159 25.52 -16.26 -26.23
CA TYR A 159 24.54 -17.26 -25.80
C TYR A 159 23.42 -16.65 -24.93
N LEU A 160 23.77 -15.77 -23.99
CA LEU A 160 22.81 -15.08 -23.12
C LEU A 160 21.85 -14.18 -23.92
N LYS A 161 22.36 -13.49 -24.95
CA LYS A 161 21.56 -12.66 -25.86
C LYS A 161 20.61 -13.52 -26.70
N ASP A 162 21.13 -14.58 -27.31
CA ASP A 162 20.37 -15.45 -28.21
C ASP A 162 19.22 -16.16 -27.48
N ASN A 163 19.47 -16.58 -26.24
CA ASN A 163 18.47 -17.22 -25.37
C ASN A 163 17.65 -16.21 -24.53
N LYS A 164 17.81 -14.90 -24.76
CA LYS A 164 16.98 -13.84 -24.17
C LYS A 164 17.01 -13.77 -22.64
N PHE A 165 18.15 -14.07 -22.02
CA PHE A 165 18.32 -13.94 -20.57
C PHE A 165 18.03 -12.52 -20.05
N PHE A 166 18.34 -11.49 -20.84
CA PHE A 166 18.07 -10.09 -20.50
C PHE A 166 16.62 -9.65 -20.73
N ALA A 167 15.78 -10.50 -21.31
CA ALA A 167 14.39 -10.20 -21.65
C ALA A 167 13.40 -11.24 -21.08
N MET A 168 13.77 -11.92 -19.99
CA MET A 168 12.94 -12.96 -19.37
C MET A 168 11.54 -12.47 -18.98
N ILE A 169 11.44 -11.32 -18.30
CA ILE A 169 10.15 -10.77 -17.82
C ILE A 169 9.44 -9.88 -18.86
N ILE A 170 10.08 -9.62 -20.00
CA ILE A 170 9.50 -8.79 -21.05
C ILE A 170 8.41 -9.59 -21.77
N LYS A 171 7.26 -8.97 -22.05
CA LYS A 171 6.13 -9.63 -22.72
C LYS A 171 6.53 -10.20 -24.08
N LYS A 172 5.97 -11.35 -24.46
CA LYS A 172 6.29 -12.05 -25.73
C LYS A 172 6.06 -11.15 -26.96
N LYS A 173 5.05 -10.27 -26.91
CA LYS A 173 4.74 -9.28 -27.97
C LYS A 173 5.85 -8.26 -28.26
N TYR A 174 6.77 -8.04 -27.32
CA TYR A 174 7.94 -7.19 -27.49
C TYR A 174 9.23 -8.00 -27.71
N GLY A 175 9.10 -9.31 -27.96
CA GLY A 175 10.22 -10.20 -28.21
C GLY A 175 10.83 -10.83 -26.95
N GLY A 176 10.26 -10.63 -25.76
CA GLY A 176 10.72 -11.29 -24.53
C GLY A 176 10.14 -12.70 -24.31
N LEU A 177 10.37 -13.27 -23.13
CA LEU A 177 9.90 -14.62 -22.76
C LEU A 177 8.63 -14.63 -21.89
N GLU A 178 8.29 -13.49 -21.28
CA GLU A 178 7.13 -13.32 -20.39
C GLU A 178 7.11 -14.32 -19.22
N PHE A 179 8.28 -14.61 -18.68
CA PHE A 179 8.44 -15.43 -17.49
C PHE A 179 8.00 -14.68 -16.23
N SER A 180 7.59 -15.45 -15.24
CA SER A 180 7.26 -14.97 -13.91
C SER A 180 8.50 -14.43 -13.17
N ALA A 181 8.28 -13.52 -12.24
CA ALA A 181 9.33 -13.04 -11.33
C ALA A 181 9.97 -14.19 -10.53
N TYR A 182 9.20 -15.25 -10.24
CA TYR A 182 9.71 -16.45 -9.57
C TYR A 182 10.72 -17.20 -10.43
N ALA A 183 10.42 -17.43 -11.72
CA ALA A 183 11.35 -18.04 -12.65
C ALA A 183 12.64 -17.21 -12.79
N GLN A 184 12.52 -15.90 -12.97
CA GLN A 184 13.70 -15.01 -13.04
C GLN A 184 14.56 -15.12 -11.78
N SER A 185 13.95 -15.15 -10.59
CA SER A 185 14.67 -15.30 -9.32
C SER A 185 15.44 -16.62 -9.25
N LEU A 186 14.85 -17.73 -9.69
CA LEU A 186 15.50 -19.04 -9.69
C LEU A 186 16.64 -19.12 -10.71
N VAL A 187 16.47 -18.52 -11.89
CA VAL A 187 17.54 -18.41 -12.89
C VAL A 187 18.73 -17.66 -12.30
N LEU A 188 18.49 -16.48 -11.71
CA LEU A 188 19.55 -15.68 -11.10
C LEU A 188 20.25 -16.43 -9.96
N GLN A 189 19.47 -17.04 -9.06
CA GLN A 189 20.01 -17.83 -7.95
C GLN A 189 20.94 -18.95 -8.45
N LYS A 190 20.57 -19.62 -9.54
CA LYS A 190 21.34 -20.72 -10.13
C LYS A 190 22.59 -20.24 -10.88
N LEU A 191 22.56 -19.03 -11.46
CA LEU A 191 23.73 -18.44 -12.11
C LEU A 191 24.75 -17.87 -11.11
N THR A 192 24.29 -17.46 -9.93
CA THR A 192 25.15 -16.86 -8.90
C THR A 192 25.72 -17.85 -7.89
N GLY A 193 25.18 -19.07 -7.82
CA GLY A 193 25.55 -20.10 -6.84
C GLY A 193 26.34 -21.22 -7.47
#